data_AF-A0A955I7Y5-F1
#
_entry.id   AF-A0A955I7Y5-F1
#
_cell.length_a   1.000
_cell.length_b   1.000
_cell.length_c   1.000
_cell.angle_alpha   90.00
_cell.angle_beta   90.00
_cell.angle_gamma   90.00
#
_symmetry.space_group_name_H-M   'P 1'
#
loop_
_entity.id
_entity.type
_entity.pdbx_description
1 polymer ?
#
loop_
_entity_poly.entity_id
_entity_poly.type
_entity_poly.pdbx_seq_one_letter_code
_entity_poly.pdbx_strand_id
1 'polypeptide(L)'
;MTVYQKPKFKNQVQYRRRVRQLRMGLTALSVVAILGGIIVFRTQISNLLLGNSSLSQRIASAAMATYAEAEVAGASTSLPRDSVGLIDVRAFVLDQYFAANQSPLYGTGRVFVDACNRYGAPRDCVVVAAIARAETDLCKYYTSASYYNCWGFGGGGANRIRFNSWEESIDRVTRVLVQRYGIESMNDPSLMEKVFCGSEPGCTGWGNRVKYHMNAISEFPKSIGFSFSLFDFR
;
A
#
# COMPACT_ATOMS: atom_id res chain seq x y z
N MET A 1 53.19 47.26 24.59
CA MET A 1 52.89 45.81 24.46
C MET A 1 52.58 45.27 25.84
N THR A 2 51.31 44.98 26.14
CA THR A 2 50.88 44.44 27.44
C THR A 2 50.26 43.07 27.20
N VAL A 3 50.98 42.02 27.59
CA VAL A 3 50.57 40.62 27.42
C VAL A 3 49.57 40.28 28.52
N TYR A 4 48.32 40.00 28.16
CA TYR A 4 47.28 39.54 29.09
C TYR A 4 47.61 38.13 29.61
N GLN A 5 47.94 38.03 30.90
CA GLN A 5 48.10 36.74 31.58
C GLN A 5 46.73 36.18 31.99
N LYS A 6 46.40 34.97 31.51
CA LYS A 6 45.22 34.22 31.96
C LYS A 6 45.32 33.88 33.46
N PRO A 7 44.22 33.99 34.22
CA PRO A 7 44.20 33.62 35.63
C PRO A 7 44.42 32.11 35.81
N LYS A 8 45.40 31.73 36.63
CA LYS A 8 45.65 30.34 37.05
C LYS A 8 44.59 29.91 38.07
N PHE A 9 43.53 29.25 37.62
CA PHE A 9 42.61 28.55 38.52
C PHE A 9 43.32 27.33 39.15
N LYS A 10 43.42 27.32 40.48
CA LYS A 10 44.23 26.39 41.28
C LYS A 10 43.73 24.94 41.35
N ASN A 11 42.70 24.54 40.62
CA ASN A 11 42.36 23.12 40.46
C ASN A 11 41.44 22.88 39.24
N GLN A 12 42.04 22.52 38.10
CA GLN A 12 41.31 22.14 36.88
C GLN A 12 40.29 21.01 37.10
N VAL A 13 40.52 20.15 38.09
CA VAL A 13 39.66 19.03 38.43
C VAL A 13 38.29 19.50 38.94
N GLN A 14 38.24 20.57 39.74
CA GLN A 14 37.00 21.05 40.34
C GLN A 14 36.08 21.72 39.31
N TYR A 15 36.67 22.45 38.35
CA TYR A 15 35.94 23.03 37.22
C TYR A 15 35.36 21.96 36.30
N ARG A 16 36.15 20.93 35.94
CA ARG A 16 35.67 19.80 35.13
C ARG A 16 34.54 19.03 35.80
N ARG A 17 34.56 18.90 37.14
CA ARG A 17 33.47 18.26 37.91
C ARG A 17 32.17 19.07 37.88
N ARG A 18 32.23 20.39 38.08
CA ARG A 18 31.03 21.25 37.99
C ARG A 18 30.43 21.30 36.58
N VAL A 19 31.27 21.38 35.55
CA VAL A 19 30.81 21.35 34.15
C VAL A 19 30.21 19.99 33.77
N ARG A 20 30.75 18.87 34.30
CA ARG A 20 30.12 17.54 34.13
C ARG A 20 28.78 17.45 34.85
N GLN A 21 28.68 17.92 36.09
CA GLN A 21 27.41 17.87 36.84
C GLN A 21 26.30 18.70 36.17
N LEU A 22 26.62 19.90 35.67
CA LEU A 22 25.67 20.72 34.91
C LEU A 22 25.24 20.09 33.57
N ARG A 23 26.17 19.45 32.85
CA ARG A 23 25.86 18.73 31.59
C ARG A 23 25.00 17.49 31.82
N MET A 24 25.24 16.73 32.89
CA MET A 24 24.44 15.53 33.22
C MET A 24 23.01 15.88 33.65
N GLY A 25 22.80 16.99 34.37
CA GLY A 25 21.47 17.46 34.74
C GLY A 25 20.62 17.92 33.54
N LEU A 26 21.25 18.60 32.57
CA LEU A 26 20.55 19.10 31.38
C LEU A 26 20.15 17.97 30.41
N THR A 27 20.94 16.90 30.33
CA THR A 27 20.61 15.71 29.51
C THR A 27 19.52 14.85 30.14
N ALA A 28 19.45 14.78 31.46
CA ALA A 28 18.42 13.97 32.15
C ALA A 28 17.01 14.58 31.99
N LEU A 29 16.88 15.91 32.08
CA LEU A 29 15.60 16.61 31.90
C LEU A 29 15.05 16.51 30.46
N SER A 30 15.93 16.51 29.45
CA SER A 30 15.52 16.41 28.04
C SER A 30 15.12 14.98 27.64
N VAL A 31 15.75 13.94 28.20
CA VAL A 31 15.38 12.54 27.94
C VAL A 31 14.00 12.18 28.52
N VAL A 32 13.65 12.70 29.72
CA VAL A 32 12.34 12.42 30.35
C VAL A 32 11.19 13.08 29.58
N ALA A 33 11.37 14.30 29.06
CA ALA A 33 10.36 14.97 28.24
C ALA A 33 10.14 14.29 26.87
N ILE A 34 11.22 13.78 26.24
CA ILE A 34 11.15 13.05 24.97
C ILE A 34 10.47 11.69 25.16
N LEU A 35 10.81 10.93 26.21
CA LEU A 35 10.19 9.63 26.49
C LEU A 35 8.71 9.77 26.89
N GLY A 36 8.37 10.76 27.72
CA GLY A 36 6.97 11.06 28.07
C GLY A 36 6.14 11.49 26.86
N GLY A 37 6.69 12.33 25.98
CA GLY A 37 6.07 12.73 24.72
C GLY A 37 5.84 11.54 23.77
N ILE A 38 6.81 10.64 23.63
CA ILE A 38 6.69 9.43 22.78
C ILE A 38 5.62 8.48 23.34
N ILE A 39 5.51 8.32 24.66
CA ILE A 39 4.50 7.43 25.28
C ILE A 39 3.08 8.01 25.10
N VAL A 40 2.89 9.31 25.30
CA VAL A 40 1.60 9.98 25.08
C VAL A 40 1.23 9.97 23.58
N PHE A 41 2.20 10.18 22.68
CA PHE A 41 1.95 10.13 21.24
C PHE A 41 1.63 8.71 20.75
N ARG A 42 2.30 7.67 21.30
CA ARG A 42 1.98 6.26 21.01
C ARG A 42 0.58 5.89 21.48
N THR A 43 0.17 6.30 22.67
CA THR A 43 -1.18 5.98 23.20
C THR A 43 -2.28 6.68 22.40
N GLN A 44 -2.08 7.92 21.95
CA GLN A 44 -3.06 8.61 21.09
C GLN A 44 -3.17 7.99 19.69
N ILE A 45 -2.06 7.58 19.07
CA ILE A 45 -2.09 6.87 17.77
C ILE A 45 -2.75 5.48 17.91
N SER A 46 -2.47 4.75 18.99
CA SER A 46 -3.13 3.46 19.24
C SER A 46 -4.64 3.60 19.38
N ASN A 47 -5.13 4.64 20.05
CA ASN A 47 -6.58 4.90 20.16
C ASN A 47 -7.22 5.31 18.83
N LEU A 48 -6.51 6.05 17.96
CA LEU A 48 -6.96 6.39 16.61
C LEU A 48 -7.02 5.16 15.67
N LEU A 49 -6.04 4.26 15.78
CA LEU A 49 -6.00 3.03 14.96
C LEU A 49 -7.03 1.99 15.42
N LEU A 50 -7.27 1.87 16.73
CA LEU A 50 -8.28 0.97 17.30
C LEU A 50 -9.72 1.49 17.10
N GLY A 51 -9.92 2.81 17.04
CA GLY A 51 -11.23 3.40 16.70
C GLY A 51 -11.67 3.06 15.27
N ASN A 52 -10.73 3.14 14.31
CA ASN A 52 -11.01 2.88 12.90
C ASN A 52 -11.20 1.40 12.56
N SER A 53 -10.58 0.48 13.31
CA SER A 53 -10.77 -0.96 13.07
C SER A 53 -12.21 -1.39 13.34
N SER A 54 -12.88 -0.82 14.34
CA SER A 54 -14.28 -1.11 14.63
C SER A 54 -15.24 -0.64 13.53
N LEU A 55 -14.97 0.53 12.94
CA LEU A 55 -15.78 1.04 11.83
C LEU A 55 -15.57 0.21 10.56
N SER A 56 -14.31 -0.13 10.23
CA SER A 56 -14.00 -1.02 9.10
C SER A 56 -14.60 -2.41 9.29
N GLN A 57 -14.57 -2.98 10.49
CA GLN A 57 -15.21 -4.25 10.81
C GLN A 57 -16.74 -4.17 10.73
N ARG A 58 -17.35 -3.05 11.12
CA ARG A 58 -18.80 -2.81 10.98
C ARG A 58 -19.23 -2.63 9.53
N ILE A 59 -18.42 -1.96 8.71
CA ILE A 59 -18.66 -1.84 7.26
C ILE A 59 -18.48 -3.19 6.57
N ALA A 60 -17.44 -3.95 6.93
CA ALA A 60 -17.20 -5.29 6.40
C ALA A 60 -18.34 -6.26 6.76
N SER A 61 -18.81 -6.25 8.01
CA SER A 61 -19.94 -7.09 8.44
C SER A 61 -21.27 -6.66 7.85
N ALA A 62 -21.51 -5.35 7.66
CA ALA A 62 -22.68 -4.87 6.95
C ALA A 62 -22.66 -5.29 5.47
N ALA A 63 -21.51 -5.17 4.79
CA ALA A 63 -21.34 -5.65 3.43
C ALA A 63 -21.57 -7.17 3.35
N MET A 64 -20.97 -7.96 4.24
CA MET A 64 -21.19 -9.41 4.35
C MET A 64 -22.66 -9.78 4.53
N ALA A 65 -23.38 -9.06 5.40
CA ALA A 65 -24.81 -9.30 5.63
C ALA A 65 -25.64 -9.01 4.37
N THR A 66 -25.36 -7.92 3.67
CA THR A 66 -26.04 -7.59 2.41
C THR A 66 -25.76 -8.61 1.30
N TYR A 67 -24.53 -9.13 1.22
CA TYR A 67 -24.18 -10.19 0.26
C TYR A 67 -24.88 -11.52 0.58
N ALA A 68 -24.91 -11.92 1.86
CA ALA A 68 -25.60 -13.14 2.30
C ALA A 68 -27.12 -13.05 2.06
N GLU A 69 -27.74 -11.89 2.29
CA GLU A 69 -29.15 -11.66 1.98
C GLU A 69 -29.43 -11.72 0.48
N ALA A 70 -28.54 -11.20 -0.37
CA ALA A 70 -28.67 -11.26 -1.82
C ALA A 70 -28.50 -12.68 -2.38
N GLU A 71 -27.64 -13.51 -1.77
CA GLU A 71 -27.43 -14.92 -2.15
C GLU A 71 -28.60 -15.81 -1.74
N VAL A 72 -29.13 -15.63 -0.52
CA VAL A 72 -30.28 -16.39 0.00
C VAL A 72 -31.59 -16.02 -0.73
N ALA A 73 -31.71 -14.79 -1.24
CA ALA A 73 -32.90 -14.36 -1.95
C ALA A 73 -33.07 -14.98 -3.34
N GLY A 74 -32.06 -15.66 -3.91
CA GLY A 74 -32.16 -16.32 -5.23
C GLY A 74 -32.62 -15.39 -6.37
N ALA A 75 -32.52 -14.08 -6.16
CA ALA A 75 -33.26 -13.09 -6.93
C ALA A 75 -32.47 -12.68 -8.17
N SER A 76 -32.67 -13.42 -9.27
CA SER A 76 -32.52 -12.86 -10.62
C SER A 76 -33.60 -11.81 -10.85
N THR A 77 -33.40 -10.63 -10.26
CA THR A 77 -34.15 -9.42 -10.60
C THR A 77 -33.15 -8.30 -10.71
N SER A 78 -33.06 -7.73 -11.91
CA SER A 78 -32.28 -6.54 -12.22
C SER A 78 -32.81 -5.37 -11.38
N LEU A 79 -32.28 -5.23 -10.17
CA LEU A 79 -32.45 -4.01 -9.39
C LEU A 79 -31.60 -2.91 -10.05
N PRO A 80 -32.14 -1.69 -10.24
CA PRO A 80 -31.36 -0.57 -10.73
C PRO A 80 -30.19 -0.36 -9.76
N ARG A 81 -28.97 -0.44 -10.30
CA ARG A 81 -27.69 -0.46 -9.56
C ARG A 81 -27.42 0.81 -8.72
N ASP A 82 -28.28 1.82 -8.83
CA ASP A 82 -27.95 3.20 -8.42
C ASP A 82 -28.67 3.71 -7.16
N SER A 83 -29.54 2.94 -6.50
CA SER A 83 -30.39 3.47 -5.41
C SER A 83 -30.10 2.97 -3.99
N VAL A 84 -29.08 2.14 -3.78
CA VAL A 84 -28.50 1.87 -2.44
C VAL A 84 -26.99 1.85 -2.64
N GLY A 85 -26.21 2.55 -1.80
CA GLY A 85 -24.75 2.67 -1.90
C GLY A 85 -24.01 1.35 -1.70
N LEU A 86 -24.20 0.40 -2.62
CA LEU A 86 -23.58 -0.90 -2.63
C LEU A 86 -22.09 -0.70 -2.90
N ILE A 87 -21.28 -1.05 -1.91
CA ILE A 87 -19.84 -1.11 -2.05
C ILE A 87 -19.53 -2.26 -3.02
N ASP A 88 -18.83 -1.97 -4.13
CA ASP A 88 -18.34 -3.01 -5.02
C ASP A 88 -17.35 -3.89 -4.23
N VAL A 89 -17.73 -5.15 -3.98
CA VAL A 89 -16.92 -6.07 -3.16
C VAL A 89 -15.52 -6.28 -3.70
N ARG A 90 -15.32 -6.19 -5.02
CA ARG A 90 -13.99 -6.31 -5.63
C ARG A 90 -13.09 -5.16 -5.18
N ALA A 91 -13.64 -3.94 -5.20
CA ALA A 91 -12.96 -2.75 -4.74
C ALA A 91 -12.66 -2.83 -3.24
N PHE A 92 -13.64 -3.27 -2.45
CA PHE A 92 -13.46 -3.50 -1.02
C PHE A 92 -12.35 -4.51 -0.73
N VAL A 93 -12.35 -5.67 -1.38
CA VAL A 93 -11.31 -6.70 -1.19
C VAL A 93 -9.94 -6.16 -1.53
N LEU A 94 -9.78 -5.43 -2.64
CA LEU A 94 -8.50 -4.82 -3.01
C LEU A 94 -8.02 -3.82 -1.94
N ASP A 95 -8.91 -2.97 -1.43
CA ASP A 95 -8.58 -2.06 -0.34
C ASP A 95 -8.17 -2.79 0.93
N GLN A 96 -8.86 -3.87 1.30
CA GLN A 96 -8.48 -4.68 2.45
C GLN A 96 -7.14 -5.40 2.23
N TYR A 97 -6.85 -5.84 1.01
CA TYR A 97 -5.55 -6.42 0.68
C TYR A 97 -4.43 -5.37 0.79
N PHE A 98 -4.64 -4.16 0.27
CA PHE A 98 -3.67 -3.07 0.36
C PHE A 98 -3.47 -2.62 1.82
N ALA A 99 -4.52 -2.52 2.61
CA ALA A 99 -4.47 -2.20 4.04
C ALA A 99 -3.67 -3.26 4.82
N ALA A 100 -4.01 -4.55 4.64
CA ALA A 100 -3.33 -5.66 5.31
C ALA A 100 -1.83 -5.71 4.97
N ASN A 101 -1.45 -5.19 3.81
CA ASN A 101 -0.06 -5.11 3.38
C ASN A 101 0.58 -3.74 3.62
N GLN A 102 -0.06 -2.78 4.31
CA GLN A 102 0.48 -1.44 4.57
C GLN A 102 0.89 -0.69 3.29
N SER A 103 0.14 -0.89 2.21
CA SER A 103 0.43 -0.28 0.91
C SER A 103 -0.10 1.16 0.83
N PRO A 104 0.64 2.09 0.19
CA PRO A 104 0.12 3.41 -0.19
C PRO A 104 -1.06 3.37 -1.18
N LEU A 105 -1.37 2.20 -1.76
CA LEU A 105 -2.54 1.99 -2.62
C LEU A 105 -3.84 1.83 -1.82
N TYR A 106 -3.81 1.78 -0.48
CA TYR A 106 -5.03 1.70 0.32
C TYR A 106 -5.99 2.86 0.00
N GLY A 107 -7.25 2.54 -0.27
CA GLY A 107 -8.29 3.49 -0.67
C GLY A 107 -8.43 3.65 -2.19
N THR A 108 -7.62 2.94 -2.98
CA THR A 108 -7.67 3.01 -4.46
C THR A 108 -8.39 1.81 -5.09
N GLY A 109 -8.93 0.87 -4.31
CA GLY A 109 -9.57 -0.35 -4.82
C GLY A 109 -10.66 -0.08 -5.87
N ARG A 110 -11.46 0.97 -5.68
CA ARG A 110 -12.47 1.40 -6.66
C ARG A 110 -11.85 1.88 -7.98
N VAL A 111 -10.71 2.58 -7.91
CA VAL A 111 -9.98 3.07 -9.09
C VAL A 111 -9.49 1.90 -9.96
N PHE A 112 -8.99 0.84 -9.33
CA PHE A 112 -8.63 -0.40 -10.04
C PHE A 112 -9.85 -0.99 -10.75
N VAL A 113 -10.94 -1.22 -10.01
CA VAL A 113 -12.15 -1.83 -10.57
C VAL A 113 -12.75 -0.99 -11.70
N ASP A 114 -12.85 0.32 -11.53
CA ASP A 114 -13.38 1.23 -12.54
C ASP A 114 -12.50 1.23 -13.81
N ALA A 115 -11.17 1.23 -13.68
CA ALA A 115 -10.27 1.11 -14.81
C ALA A 115 -10.41 -0.23 -15.53
N CYS A 116 -10.53 -1.34 -14.79
CA CYS A 116 -10.71 -2.66 -15.38
C CYS A 116 -12.05 -2.81 -16.08
N ASN A 117 -13.14 -2.33 -15.48
CA ASN A 117 -14.45 -2.30 -16.13
C ASN A 117 -14.42 -1.45 -17.41
N ARG A 118 -13.74 -0.30 -17.38
CA ARG A 118 -13.60 0.62 -18.52
C ARG A 118 -12.88 -0.01 -19.70
N TYR A 119 -11.85 -0.83 -19.46
CA TYR A 119 -11.03 -1.41 -20.51
C TYR A 119 -11.32 -2.89 -20.79
N GLY A 120 -12.26 -3.52 -20.08
CA GLY A 120 -12.58 -4.94 -20.25
C GLY A 120 -11.44 -5.88 -19.85
N ALA A 121 -10.68 -5.51 -18.81
CA ALA A 121 -9.59 -6.34 -18.30
C ALA A 121 -10.14 -7.57 -17.55
N PRO A 122 -9.44 -8.73 -17.61
CA PRO A 122 -9.94 -9.96 -17.02
C PRO A 122 -9.72 -10.00 -15.51
N ARG A 123 -10.45 -10.89 -14.82
CA ARG A 123 -10.24 -11.28 -13.43
C ARG A 123 -10.15 -10.07 -12.47
N ASP A 124 -11.06 -9.11 -12.63
CA ASP A 124 -11.26 -8.00 -11.70
C ASP A 124 -9.99 -7.26 -11.28
N CYS A 125 -9.12 -6.95 -12.24
CA CYS A 125 -7.90 -6.18 -12.01
C CYS A 125 -6.84 -6.86 -11.13
N VAL A 126 -7.00 -8.14 -10.80
CA VAL A 126 -6.07 -8.88 -9.94
C VAL A 126 -4.64 -8.84 -10.51
N VAL A 127 -4.47 -8.96 -11.83
CA VAL A 127 -3.14 -8.87 -12.46
C VAL A 127 -2.49 -7.50 -12.29
N VAL A 128 -3.27 -6.41 -12.33
CA VAL A 128 -2.75 -5.05 -12.19
C VAL A 128 -2.21 -4.85 -10.78
N ALA A 129 -2.95 -5.29 -9.75
CA ALA A 129 -2.48 -5.27 -8.37
C ALA A 129 -1.30 -6.24 -8.14
N ALA A 130 -1.30 -7.41 -8.78
CA ALA A 130 -0.23 -8.40 -8.67
C ALA A 130 1.10 -7.91 -9.26
N ILE A 131 1.07 -7.19 -10.40
CA ILE A 131 2.28 -6.57 -10.96
C ILE A 131 2.82 -5.51 -10.00
N ALA A 132 1.96 -4.65 -9.44
CA ALA A 132 2.38 -3.67 -8.43
C ALA A 132 3.07 -4.33 -7.22
N ARG A 133 2.58 -5.51 -6.80
CA ARG A 133 3.22 -6.33 -5.76
C ARG A 133 4.59 -6.84 -6.22
N ALA A 134 4.66 -7.44 -7.39
CA ALA A 134 5.86 -8.07 -7.93
C ALA A 134 7.01 -7.07 -8.18
N GLU A 135 6.67 -5.83 -8.54
CA GLU A 135 7.62 -4.79 -8.93
C GLU A 135 8.11 -3.95 -7.74
N THR A 136 7.20 -3.58 -6.84
CA THR A 136 7.48 -2.54 -5.83
C THR A 136 6.93 -2.84 -4.45
N ASP A 137 6.57 -4.10 -4.20
CA ASP A 137 5.85 -4.54 -3.00
C ASP A 137 4.63 -3.65 -2.71
N LEU A 138 3.81 -3.39 -3.74
CA LEU A 138 2.65 -2.49 -3.70
C LEU A 138 3.04 -1.06 -3.34
N CYS A 139 4.04 -0.50 -4.04
CA CYS A 139 4.51 0.87 -3.84
C CYS A 139 5.08 1.20 -2.46
N LYS A 140 5.55 0.24 -1.67
CA LYS A 140 6.20 0.55 -0.39
C LYS A 140 7.53 1.27 -0.53
N TYR A 141 8.20 1.15 -1.68
CA TYR A 141 9.40 1.92 -1.95
C TYR A 141 9.06 3.40 -2.16
N TYR A 142 9.79 4.28 -1.46
CA TYR A 142 9.57 5.73 -1.48
C TYR A 142 9.52 6.33 -2.89
N THR A 143 10.43 5.91 -3.79
CA THR A 143 10.46 6.40 -5.18
C THR A 143 9.22 5.97 -5.96
N SER A 144 8.76 4.72 -5.78
CA SER A 144 7.54 4.21 -6.40
C SER A 144 6.30 4.98 -5.90
N ALA A 145 6.22 5.22 -4.60
CA ALA A 145 5.14 5.98 -3.97
C ALA A 145 5.08 7.44 -4.45
N SER A 146 6.21 8.15 -4.38
CA SER A 146 6.30 9.56 -4.79
C SER A 146 6.11 9.79 -6.29
N TYR A 147 6.29 8.76 -7.11
CA TYR A 147 6.10 8.84 -8.57
C TYR A 147 4.73 8.31 -8.99
N TYR A 148 3.93 7.82 -8.04
CA TYR A 148 2.69 7.11 -8.28
C TYR A 148 2.86 5.93 -9.27
N ASN A 149 4.01 5.26 -9.25
CA ASN A 149 4.39 4.24 -10.24
C ASN A 149 4.80 2.93 -9.56
N CYS A 150 3.81 2.06 -9.32
CA CYS A 150 4.03 0.75 -8.70
C CYS A 150 4.49 -0.34 -9.68
N TRP A 151 4.37 -0.09 -10.98
CA TRP A 151 4.47 -1.12 -12.03
C TRP A 151 5.77 -1.05 -12.83
N GLY A 152 6.69 -0.15 -12.47
CA GLY A 152 7.96 0.01 -13.19
C GLY A 152 7.82 0.62 -14.59
N PHE A 153 6.73 1.34 -14.86
CA PHE A 153 6.49 1.93 -16.19
C PHE A 153 7.58 2.95 -16.56
N GLY A 154 8.06 2.90 -17.80
CA GLY A 154 9.20 3.69 -18.28
C GLY A 154 10.57 3.05 -18.03
N GLY A 155 10.62 1.88 -17.40
CA GLY A 155 11.86 1.19 -17.08
C GLY A 155 12.57 1.75 -15.84
N GLY A 156 13.85 1.42 -15.70
CA GLY A 156 14.67 1.79 -14.54
C GLY A 156 15.27 3.19 -14.60
N GLY A 157 15.68 3.70 -13.44
CA GLY A 157 16.49 4.92 -13.31
C GLY A 157 15.78 6.18 -13.84
N ALA A 158 16.48 6.94 -14.68
CA ALA A 158 16.01 8.22 -15.20
C ALA A 158 14.81 8.13 -16.16
N ASN A 159 14.59 6.96 -16.76
CA ASN A 159 13.50 6.74 -17.71
C ASN A 159 12.16 6.40 -17.03
N ARG A 160 12.19 6.15 -15.71
CA ARG A 160 11.00 5.78 -14.94
C ARG A 160 9.98 6.92 -14.96
N ILE A 161 8.77 6.60 -15.41
CA ILE A 161 7.69 7.58 -15.53
C ILE A 161 7.24 8.03 -14.14
N ARG A 162 7.00 9.34 -14.01
CA ARG A 162 6.33 9.98 -12.88
C ARG A 162 4.91 10.32 -13.31
N PHE A 163 3.92 9.73 -12.64
CA PHE A 163 2.52 10.11 -12.82
C PHE A 163 2.16 11.21 -11.81
N ASN A 164 1.02 11.88 -12.02
CA ASN A 164 0.54 12.92 -11.12
C ASN A 164 -0.33 12.37 -9.98
N SER A 165 -0.92 11.19 -10.16
CA SER A 165 -1.75 10.55 -9.13
C SER A 165 -1.87 9.03 -9.32
N TRP A 166 -2.46 8.33 -8.33
CA TRP A 166 -2.79 6.91 -8.42
C TRP A 166 -3.83 6.65 -9.51
N GLU A 167 -4.82 7.52 -9.65
CA GLU A 167 -5.87 7.40 -10.66
C GLU A 167 -5.30 7.45 -12.07
N GLU A 168 -4.39 8.37 -12.34
CA GLU A 168 -3.70 8.46 -13.63
C GLU A 168 -2.90 7.19 -13.93
N SER A 169 -2.11 6.72 -12.95
CA SER A 169 -1.23 5.58 -13.17
C SER A 169 -2.01 4.27 -13.31
N ILE A 170 -3.02 4.03 -12.47
CA ILE A 170 -3.88 2.85 -12.55
C ILE A 170 -4.63 2.82 -13.89
N ASP A 171 -5.22 3.94 -14.32
CA ASP A 171 -5.89 4.04 -15.62
C ASP A 171 -4.92 3.75 -16.78
N ARG A 172 -3.78 4.44 -16.80
CA ARG A 172 -2.80 4.32 -17.89
C ARG A 172 -2.20 2.93 -17.96
N VAL A 173 -1.84 2.33 -16.83
CA VAL A 173 -1.26 0.99 -16.76
C VAL A 173 -2.28 -0.04 -17.22
N THR A 174 -3.51 0.00 -16.69
CA THR A 174 -4.57 -0.95 -17.04
C THR A 174 -4.86 -0.90 -18.54
N ARG A 175 -4.99 0.31 -19.09
CA ARG A 175 -5.18 0.49 -20.53
C ARG A 175 -4.04 -0.08 -21.36
N VAL A 176 -2.79 0.17 -20.98
CA VAL A 176 -1.62 -0.33 -21.71
C VAL A 176 -1.55 -1.85 -21.64
N LEU A 177 -1.83 -2.46 -20.48
CA LEU A 177 -1.90 -3.91 -20.33
C LEU A 177 -2.91 -4.53 -21.31
N VAL A 178 -4.13 -4.00 -21.33
CA VAL A 178 -5.17 -4.47 -22.27
C VAL A 178 -4.77 -4.24 -23.73
N GLN A 179 -4.37 -3.01 -24.08
CA GLN A 179 -4.18 -2.62 -25.49
C GLN A 179 -2.88 -3.12 -26.12
N ARG A 180 -1.82 -3.34 -25.33
CA ARG A 180 -0.49 -3.72 -25.85
C ARG A 180 -0.14 -5.17 -25.60
N TYR A 181 -0.54 -5.72 -24.46
CA TYR A 181 -0.20 -7.09 -24.08
C TYR A 181 -1.36 -8.06 -24.28
N GLY A 182 -2.60 -7.55 -24.22
CA GLY A 182 -3.80 -8.32 -24.49
C GLY A 182 -4.30 -9.10 -23.28
N ILE A 183 -5.56 -9.53 -23.37
CA ILE A 183 -6.27 -10.27 -22.31
C ILE A 183 -5.60 -11.61 -22.00
N GLU A 184 -5.00 -12.26 -23.00
CA GLU A 184 -4.27 -13.52 -22.81
C GLU A 184 -3.06 -13.34 -21.88
N SER A 185 -2.20 -12.34 -22.15
CA SER A 185 -1.05 -12.03 -21.29
C SER A 185 -1.45 -11.54 -19.90
N MET A 186 -2.62 -10.92 -19.76
CA MET A 186 -3.17 -10.54 -18.46
C MET A 186 -3.65 -11.75 -17.64
N ASN A 187 -4.13 -12.81 -18.31
CA ASN A 187 -4.49 -14.08 -17.68
C ASN A 187 -3.26 -14.95 -17.38
N ASP A 188 -2.26 -14.94 -18.27
CA ASP A 188 -0.97 -15.58 -18.08
C ASP A 188 0.20 -14.59 -18.28
N PRO A 189 0.63 -13.90 -17.20
CA PRO A 189 1.74 -12.96 -17.23
C PRO A 189 3.06 -13.51 -17.76
N SER A 190 3.24 -14.83 -17.83
CA SER A 190 4.45 -15.41 -18.44
C SER A 190 4.58 -15.10 -19.94
N LEU A 191 3.47 -14.82 -20.62
CA LEU A 191 3.46 -14.43 -22.04
C LEU A 191 4.01 -13.03 -22.27
N MET A 192 3.95 -12.14 -21.27
CA MET A 192 4.51 -10.79 -21.37
C MET A 192 5.84 -10.59 -20.64
N GLU A 193 6.41 -11.62 -20.01
CA GLU A 193 7.65 -11.50 -19.23
C GLU A 193 8.80 -10.82 -20.00
N LYS A 194 9.09 -11.31 -21.21
CA LYS A 194 10.22 -10.83 -22.03
C LYS A 194 10.03 -9.41 -22.58
N VAL A 195 8.80 -8.92 -22.60
CA VAL A 195 8.44 -7.61 -23.19
C VAL A 195 8.03 -6.57 -22.15
N PHE A 196 7.46 -7.00 -21.03
CA PHE A 196 7.10 -6.14 -19.90
C PHE A 196 8.30 -5.92 -18.99
N CYS A 197 8.90 -7.00 -18.47
CA CYS A 197 10.09 -6.91 -17.63
C CYS A 197 11.35 -6.73 -18.49
N GLY A 198 11.48 -7.53 -19.55
CA GLY A 198 12.64 -7.53 -20.46
C GLY A 198 13.32 -8.88 -20.54
N SER A 199 14.45 -8.94 -21.26
CA SER A 199 15.23 -10.17 -21.48
C SER A 199 16.43 -10.31 -20.54
N GLU A 200 16.62 -9.37 -19.61
CA GLU A 200 17.72 -9.40 -18.65
C GLU A 200 17.55 -10.59 -17.67
N PRO A 201 18.65 -11.16 -17.13
CA PRO A 201 18.57 -12.32 -16.24
C PRO A 201 17.60 -12.15 -15.06
N GLY A 202 17.52 -10.93 -14.50
CA GLY A 202 16.60 -10.60 -13.39
C GLY A 202 15.11 -10.66 -13.74
N CYS A 203 14.75 -10.74 -15.02
CA CYS A 203 13.37 -10.89 -15.49
C CYS A 203 12.92 -12.34 -15.64
N THR A 204 13.85 -13.30 -15.60
CA THR A 204 13.51 -14.72 -15.72
C THR A 204 12.58 -15.13 -14.58
N GLY A 205 11.40 -15.67 -14.91
CA GLY A 205 10.40 -16.10 -13.93
C GLY A 205 9.57 -14.97 -13.32
N TRP A 206 9.67 -13.75 -13.84
CA TRP A 206 8.78 -12.64 -13.48
C TRP A 206 7.30 -12.99 -13.63
N GLY A 207 6.90 -13.63 -14.73
CA GLY A 207 5.51 -14.00 -14.96
C GLY A 207 5.01 -14.99 -13.92
N ASN A 208 5.86 -15.90 -13.45
CA ASN A 208 5.53 -16.84 -12.38
C ASN A 208 5.37 -16.13 -11.02
N ARG A 209 6.21 -15.13 -10.72
CA ARG A 209 6.05 -14.27 -9.53
C ARG A 209 4.74 -13.49 -9.57
N VAL A 210 4.38 -12.92 -10.73
CA VAL A 210 3.09 -12.23 -10.88
C VAL A 210 1.93 -13.20 -10.67
N LYS A 211 1.96 -14.40 -11.28
CA LYS A 211 0.94 -15.45 -11.07
C LYS A 211 0.80 -15.85 -9.60
N TYR A 212 1.91 -15.99 -8.89
CA TYR A 212 1.89 -16.25 -7.45
C TYR A 212 1.13 -15.15 -6.69
N HIS A 213 1.40 -13.87 -6.99
CA HIS A 213 0.69 -12.75 -6.36
C HIS A 213 -0.78 -12.66 -6.80
N MET A 214 -1.10 -12.98 -8.05
CA MET A 214 -2.48 -13.05 -8.53
C MET A 214 -3.29 -14.05 -7.71
N ASN A 215 -2.76 -15.25 -7.48
CA ASN A 215 -3.43 -16.25 -6.65
C ASN A 215 -3.56 -15.79 -5.21
N ALA A 216 -2.51 -15.20 -4.63
CA ALA A 216 -2.57 -14.68 -3.25
C ALA A 216 -3.62 -13.57 -3.08
N ILE A 217 -3.76 -12.68 -4.05
CA ILE A 217 -4.80 -11.63 -4.06
C ILE A 217 -6.19 -12.25 -4.25
N SER A 218 -6.32 -13.19 -5.19
CA SER A 218 -7.61 -13.84 -5.47
C SER A 218 -8.15 -14.61 -4.27
N GLU A 219 -7.28 -15.27 -3.50
CA GLU A 219 -7.64 -16.04 -2.31
C GLU A 219 -7.79 -15.19 -1.05
N PHE A 220 -7.35 -13.92 -1.08
CA PHE A 220 -7.41 -13.02 0.08
C PHE A 220 -8.81 -12.86 0.71
N PRO A 221 -9.94 -12.80 -0.03
CA PRO A 221 -11.27 -12.72 0.57
C PRO A 221 -11.51 -13.82 1.61
N LYS A 222 -11.03 -15.05 1.37
CA LYS A 222 -11.16 -16.17 2.31
C LYS A 222 -10.47 -15.92 3.64
N SER A 223 -9.34 -15.20 3.61
CA SER A 223 -8.60 -14.82 4.82
C SER A 223 -9.32 -13.79 5.69
N ILE A 224 -10.27 -13.05 5.13
CA ILE A 224 -11.08 -12.04 5.84
C ILE A 224 -12.54 -12.47 6.03
N GLY A 225 -12.85 -13.76 5.83
CA GLY A 225 -14.13 -14.36 6.18
C GLY A 225 -15.15 -14.54 5.04
N PHE A 226 -14.79 -14.24 3.78
CA PHE A 226 -15.65 -14.57 2.64
C PHE A 226 -15.49 -16.04 2.23
N SER A 227 -16.51 -16.63 1.60
CA SER A 227 -16.44 -17.98 1.03
C SER A 227 -15.85 -18.03 -0.38
N PHE A 228 -15.78 -16.90 -1.08
CA PHE A 228 -15.38 -16.80 -2.49
C PHE A 228 -13.90 -16.43 -2.68
N SER A 229 -13.41 -16.62 -3.91
CA SER A 229 -12.20 -16.01 -4.45
C SER A 229 -12.54 -14.89 -5.45
N LEU A 230 -11.64 -13.94 -5.69
CA LEU A 230 -11.89 -12.92 -6.74
C LEU A 230 -11.97 -13.52 -8.15
N PHE A 231 -11.45 -14.72 -8.38
CA PHE A 231 -11.59 -15.42 -9.67
C PHE A 231 -12.95 -16.10 -9.85
N ASP A 232 -13.82 -16.10 -8.84
CA ASP A 232 -15.16 -16.67 -8.94
C ASP A 232 -16.13 -15.71 -9.66
N PHE A 233 -15.80 -14.42 -9.68
CA PHE A 233 -16.53 -13.41 -10.44
C PHE A 233 -16.13 -13.51 -11.93
N ARG A 234 -17.12 -13.70 -12.81
CA ARG A 234 -16.95 -13.69 -14.28
C ARG A 234 -17.73 -12.55 -14.92
#